data_AF-A0A7Y3GRR6-F1
#
_entry.id   AF-A0A7Y3GRR6-F1
#
_cell.length_a   1.000
_cell.length_b   1.000
_cell.length_c   1.000
_cell.angle_alpha   90.00
_cell.angle_beta   90.00
_cell.angle_gamma   90.00
#
_symmetry.space_group_name_H-M   'P 1'
#
loop_
_entity.id
_entity.type
_entity.pdbx_description
1 polymer ?
#
loop_
_entity_poly.entity_id
_entity_poly.type
_entity_poly.pdbx_seq_one_letter_code
_entity_poly.pdbx_strand_id
1 'polypeptide(L)'
;MFKHILILMVFAVGITFNGFSQEISGKVLDDTSQPLPGVSIVIKGTAIGTTSDFDGNYTINASMGDVLVFSYVGFESQEVEVTSNVINVTMKSGVSLDQVVIVGSRAPARAAIESTSPIDVIDVTELVSNGPQVNLNQILNYVAPSFTSNTQTISDGTDHIDPASLRGLGPDQVLVLINGKRRHNSSLVNVNGTFGRGSVGTDLNAIPAAAIKRIEVLRDGAAAQYGSDAIAGVINIVLNTSVNELNFNITSAANFSKNANDQTGGVDGGTVNVSANYGLPLGEKGGFINFTGDFDYREDYSRMKEWEGDVFNLYNTVERFAQMDGYNLANLLDENVDDVLQYANAAGINTGSASTREELRPILSPDNTAAELSARGLERSDFNMRVGQSALRGGRFFTNFSLPLDETGTELYSFAGLSSRT
;
A
#
# COMPACT_ATOMS: atom_id res chain seq x y z
N MET A 1 40.36 48.04 -11.85
CA MET A 1 39.31 47.89 -12.87
C MET A 1 39.63 46.78 -13.90
N PHE A 2 40.33 45.70 -13.51
CA PHE A 2 40.85 44.68 -14.43
C PHE A 2 40.52 43.23 -14.02
N LYS A 3 39.58 43.02 -13.09
CA LYS A 3 39.14 41.67 -12.64
C LYS A 3 37.73 41.26 -13.09
N HIS A 4 36.96 42.16 -13.71
CA HIS A 4 35.60 41.87 -14.19
C HIS A 4 35.53 41.62 -15.71
N ILE A 5 36.62 41.83 -16.45
CA ILE A 5 36.68 41.60 -17.91
C ILE A 5 36.99 40.12 -18.24
N LEU A 6 37.63 39.38 -17.33
CA LEU A 6 37.94 37.96 -17.55
C LEU A 6 36.70 37.06 -17.40
N ILE A 7 35.73 37.44 -16.54
CA ILE A 7 34.50 36.68 -16.31
C ILE A 7 33.48 36.90 -17.44
N LEU A 8 33.59 38.02 -18.19
CA LEU A 8 32.74 38.28 -19.36
C LEU A 8 33.25 37.59 -20.64
N MET A 9 34.51 37.12 -20.67
CA MET A 9 35.13 36.51 -21.85
C MET A 9 35.03 34.98 -21.86
N VAL A 10 34.74 34.35 -20.72
CA VAL A 10 34.49 32.89 -20.61
C VAL A 10 33.03 32.54 -20.93
N PHE A 11 32.12 33.52 -20.99
CA PHE A 11 30.71 33.31 -21.34
C PHE A 11 30.42 33.40 -22.85
N ALA A 12 31.43 33.64 -23.69
CA ALA A 12 31.28 33.91 -25.13
C ALA A 12 31.89 32.84 -26.06
N VAL A 13 32.20 31.64 -25.55
CA VAL A 13 32.63 30.49 -26.38
C VAL A 13 31.75 29.28 -26.07
N GLY A 14 30.43 29.49 -26.12
CA GLY A 14 29.48 28.43 -26.44
C GLY A 14 29.33 28.39 -27.96
N ILE A 15 30.24 27.70 -28.65
CA ILE A 15 30.05 27.38 -30.07
C ILE A 15 28.85 26.43 -30.12
N THR A 16 27.66 26.99 -30.35
CA THR A 16 26.53 26.23 -30.86
C THR A 16 26.94 25.72 -32.23
N PHE A 17 27.35 24.46 -32.30
CA PHE A 17 27.19 23.68 -33.53
C PHE A 17 25.69 23.65 -33.79
N ASN A 18 25.19 24.60 -34.58
CA ASN A 18 23.97 24.39 -35.31
C ASN A 18 24.34 23.34 -36.36
N GLY A 19 24.16 22.06 -36.03
CA GLY A 19 24.04 21.03 -37.04
C GLY A 19 22.95 21.50 -37.99
N PHE A 20 23.27 21.56 -39.28
CA PHE A 20 22.26 21.82 -40.29
C PHE A 20 21.22 20.68 -40.15
N SER A 21 20.00 21.01 -39.72
CA SER A 21 18.93 20.01 -39.70
C SER A 21 18.69 19.60 -41.15
N GLN A 22 18.84 18.32 -41.42
CA GLN A 22 18.60 17.74 -42.73
C GLN A 22 17.35 16.89 -42.69
N GLU A 23 16.63 16.86 -43.80
CA GLU A 23 15.45 16.04 -43.94
C GLU A 23 15.88 14.58 -44.09
N ILE A 24 15.62 13.79 -43.04
CA ILE A 24 15.82 12.34 -43.02
C ILE A 24 14.52 11.69 -43.45
N SER A 25 14.60 10.81 -44.43
CA SER A 25 13.48 10.01 -44.90
C SER A 25 13.76 8.53 -44.72
N GLY A 26 12.73 7.70 -44.75
CA GLY A 26 12.93 6.28 -44.67
C GLY A 26 11.63 5.50 -44.64
N LYS A 27 11.76 4.18 -44.63
CA LYS A 27 10.65 3.24 -44.57
C LYS A 27 10.76 2.34 -43.35
N VAL A 28 9.64 2.17 -42.66
CA VAL A 28 9.51 1.24 -41.53
C VAL A 28 8.76 0.00 -41.98
N LEU A 29 9.38 -1.16 -41.81
CA LEU A 29 8.85 -2.47 -42.18
C LEU A 29 8.78 -3.39 -40.95
N ASP A 30 7.94 -4.42 -41.00
CA ASP A 30 7.97 -5.54 -40.06
C ASP A 30 8.93 -6.66 -40.48
N ASP A 31 9.06 -7.68 -39.64
CA ASP A 31 9.86 -8.89 -39.87
C ASP A 31 9.40 -9.75 -41.06
N THR A 32 8.17 -9.54 -41.56
CA THR A 32 7.63 -10.14 -42.79
C THR A 32 7.75 -9.22 -44.02
N SER A 33 8.50 -8.11 -43.89
CA SER A 33 8.71 -7.09 -44.92
C SER A 33 7.44 -6.34 -45.36
N GLN A 34 6.40 -6.31 -44.52
CA GLN A 34 5.22 -5.47 -44.73
C GLN A 34 5.45 -4.06 -44.17
N PRO A 35 4.90 -3.01 -44.82
CA PRO A 35 4.98 -1.65 -44.31
C PRO A 35 4.20 -1.49 -43.01
N LEU A 36 4.80 -0.76 -42.04
CA LEU A 36 4.18 -0.48 -40.75
C LEU A 36 3.68 0.96 -40.68
N PRO A 37 2.35 1.19 -40.72
CA PRO A 37 1.78 2.51 -40.56
C PRO A 37 1.63 2.93 -39.11
N GLY A 38 1.81 4.23 -38.82
CA GLY A 38 1.58 4.80 -37.49
C GLY A 38 2.70 4.53 -36.47
N VAL A 39 3.89 4.12 -36.90
CA VAL A 39 5.08 4.02 -36.05
C VAL A 39 5.46 5.42 -35.61
N SER A 40 5.73 5.62 -34.31
CA SER A 40 6.21 6.88 -33.76
C SER A 40 7.74 6.95 -33.87
N ILE A 41 8.25 8.01 -34.50
CA ILE A 41 9.69 8.26 -34.68
C ILE A 41 10.06 9.57 -33.99
N VAL A 42 10.90 9.53 -32.96
CA VAL A 42 11.24 10.70 -32.13
C VAL A 42 12.76 10.84 -32.01
N ILE A 43 13.29 12.06 -32.08
CA ILE A 43 14.71 12.32 -31.78
C ILE A 43 14.91 12.23 -30.26
N LYS A 44 15.79 11.31 -29.84
CA LYS A 44 16.06 10.98 -28.43
C LYS A 44 16.40 12.23 -27.62
N GLY A 45 15.67 12.45 -26.52
CA GLY A 45 15.85 13.60 -25.63
C GLY A 45 15.16 14.89 -26.09
N THR A 46 14.37 14.86 -27.18
CA THR A 46 13.61 16.01 -27.67
C THR A 46 12.12 15.67 -27.85
N ALA A 47 11.29 16.70 -28.04
CA ALA A 47 9.88 16.54 -28.42
C ALA A 47 9.67 16.54 -29.95
N ILE A 48 10.75 16.51 -30.74
CA ILE A 48 10.68 16.55 -32.20
C ILE A 48 10.49 15.12 -32.70
N GLY A 49 9.37 14.86 -33.35
CA GLY A 49 9.02 13.54 -33.87
C GLY A 49 8.04 13.59 -35.04
N THR A 50 7.85 12.44 -35.67
CA THR A 50 6.95 12.21 -36.80
C THR A 50 6.32 10.82 -36.68
N THR A 51 5.38 10.49 -37.56
CA THR A 51 4.79 9.16 -37.64
C THR A 51 4.88 8.60 -39.05
N SER A 52 4.97 7.27 -39.20
CA SER A 52 4.94 6.64 -40.53
C SER A 52 3.55 6.67 -41.17
N ASP A 53 3.49 6.80 -42.50
CA ASP A 53 2.26 6.79 -43.30
C ASP A 53 1.74 5.36 -43.60
N PHE A 54 0.67 5.24 -44.40
CA PHE A 54 0.07 3.94 -44.76
C PHE A 54 1.04 2.98 -45.47
N ASP A 55 2.00 3.53 -46.21
CA ASP A 55 3.02 2.78 -46.93
C ASP A 55 4.30 2.59 -46.08
N GLY A 56 4.29 3.00 -44.81
CA GLY A 56 5.40 2.89 -43.86
C GLY A 56 6.49 3.94 -44.05
N ASN A 57 6.29 4.95 -44.90
CA ASN A 57 7.29 6.01 -45.10
C ASN A 57 7.18 7.07 -44.01
N TYR A 58 8.31 7.67 -43.64
CA TYR A 58 8.37 8.78 -42.70
C TYR A 58 9.36 9.84 -43.17
N THR A 59 9.22 11.05 -42.62
CA THR A 59 10.15 12.16 -42.87
C THR A 59 10.28 13.01 -41.60
N ILE A 60 11.52 13.28 -41.19
CA ILE A 60 11.87 14.02 -39.97
C ILE A 60 13.10 14.89 -40.18
N ASN A 61 13.11 16.09 -39.61
CA ASN A 61 14.29 16.96 -39.63
C ASN A 61 15.20 16.63 -38.46
N ALA A 62 16.35 16.03 -38.72
CA ALA A 62 17.34 15.63 -37.73
C ALA A 62 18.77 15.98 -38.18
N SER A 63 19.71 16.09 -37.25
CA SER A 63 21.13 16.31 -37.54
C SER A 63 21.89 14.98 -37.60
N MET A 64 23.01 14.97 -38.32
CA MET A 64 23.91 13.80 -38.31
C MET A 64 24.44 13.55 -36.89
N GLY A 65 24.33 12.30 -36.41
CA GLY A 65 24.66 11.90 -35.04
C GLY A 65 23.50 11.96 -34.04
N ASP A 66 22.31 12.46 -34.44
CA ASP A 66 21.11 12.34 -33.62
C ASP A 66 20.65 10.87 -33.56
N VAL A 67 20.01 10.46 -32.46
CA VAL A 67 19.45 9.10 -32.32
C VAL A 67 17.93 9.15 -32.51
N LEU A 68 17.42 8.45 -33.51
CA LEU A 68 15.98 8.27 -33.74
C LEU A 68 15.49 7.05 -32.97
N VAL A 69 14.42 7.24 -32.20
CA VAL A 69 13.72 6.18 -31.46
C VAL A 69 12.43 5.85 -32.18
N PHE A 70 12.32 4.61 -32.64
CA PHE A 70 11.15 4.05 -33.31
C PHE A 70 10.35 3.24 -32.30
N SER A 71 9.08 3.61 -32.09
CA SER A 71 8.18 2.91 -31.18
C SER A 71 6.83 2.64 -31.83
N TYR A 72 6.34 1.40 -31.66
CA TYR A 72 5.04 0.98 -32.18
C TYR A 72 4.47 -0.14 -31.29
N VAL A 73 3.16 -0.14 -31.10
CA VAL A 73 2.49 -1.08 -30.21
C VAL A 73 2.67 -2.51 -30.75
N GLY A 74 3.19 -3.42 -29.92
CA GLY A 74 3.47 -4.81 -30.31
C GLY A 74 4.82 -5.04 -31.01
N PHE A 75 5.72 -4.05 -30.98
CA PHE A 75 7.06 -4.13 -31.57
C PHE A 75 8.14 -3.69 -30.56
N GLU A 76 9.33 -4.26 -30.66
CA GLU A 76 10.48 -3.79 -29.87
C GLU A 76 10.88 -2.39 -30.31
N SER A 77 11.08 -1.47 -29.35
CA SER A 77 11.57 -0.13 -29.68
C SER A 77 13.01 -0.22 -30.18
N GLN A 78 13.30 0.48 -31.28
CA GLN A 78 14.65 0.49 -31.88
C GLN A 78 15.23 1.90 -31.87
N GLU A 79 16.50 2.00 -31.51
CA GLU A 79 17.27 3.22 -31.58
C GLU A 79 18.25 3.15 -32.76
N VAL A 80 18.20 4.14 -33.65
CA VAL A 80 19.05 4.20 -34.84
C VAL A 80 19.71 5.58 -34.92
N GLU A 81 21.03 5.60 -34.98
CA GLU A 81 21.81 6.83 -35.17
C GLU A 81 21.71 7.33 -36.61
N VAL A 82 21.51 8.64 -36.77
CA VAL A 82 21.43 9.32 -38.06
C VAL A 82 22.81 9.38 -38.70
N THR A 83 23.07 8.40 -39.58
CA THR A 83 24.33 8.27 -40.35
C THR A 83 24.15 8.58 -41.83
N SER A 84 22.91 8.75 -42.31
CA SER A 84 22.60 9.09 -43.71
C SER A 84 21.20 9.71 -43.84
N ASN A 85 20.89 10.27 -45.01
CA ASN A 85 19.60 10.92 -45.29
C ASN A 85 18.44 9.93 -45.52
N VAL A 86 18.74 8.64 -45.71
CA VAL A 86 17.75 7.59 -45.93
C VAL A 86 17.97 6.44 -44.96
N ILE A 87 17.06 6.25 -44.00
CA ILE A 87 17.20 5.25 -42.94
C ILE A 87 15.96 4.35 -42.95
N ASN A 88 16.14 3.14 -43.48
CA ASN A 88 15.11 2.10 -43.42
C ASN A 88 15.28 1.27 -42.17
N VAL A 89 14.18 0.99 -41.48
CA VAL A 89 14.17 0.27 -40.21
C VAL A 89 13.21 -0.90 -40.31
N THR A 90 13.67 -2.08 -39.92
CA THR A 90 12.83 -3.26 -39.78
C THR A 90 12.57 -3.48 -38.31
N MET A 91 11.35 -3.15 -37.87
CA MET A 91 10.91 -3.41 -36.51
C MET A 91 10.65 -4.90 -36.34
N LYS A 92 11.22 -5.47 -35.29
CA LYS A 92 10.96 -6.87 -34.92
C LYS A 92 9.67 -6.92 -34.13
N SER A 93 8.79 -7.84 -34.50
CA SER A 93 7.60 -8.20 -33.73
C SER A 93 8.02 -8.47 -32.30
N GLY A 94 7.65 -7.54 -31.43
CA GLY A 94 7.97 -7.60 -30.02
C GLY A 94 6.72 -8.10 -29.35
N VAL A 95 6.67 -9.39 -29.04
CA VAL A 95 5.71 -9.91 -28.08
C VAL A 95 6.06 -9.27 -26.73
N SER A 96 5.64 -8.02 -26.54
CA SER A 96 5.66 -7.37 -25.25
C SER A 96 4.53 -7.98 -24.46
N LEU A 97 4.76 -9.16 -23.87
CA LEU A 97 4.11 -9.69 -22.66
C LEU A 97 4.50 -11.14 -22.33
N ASP A 98 5.76 -11.55 -22.53
CA ASP A 98 6.29 -12.59 -21.66
C ASP A 98 6.68 -11.93 -20.33
N GLN A 99 5.68 -11.72 -19.47
CA GLN A 99 5.94 -11.41 -18.07
C GLN A 99 6.65 -12.62 -17.47
N VAL A 100 7.97 -12.48 -17.37
CA VAL A 100 8.86 -13.44 -16.76
C VAL A 100 8.50 -13.54 -15.28
N VAL A 101 7.94 -14.68 -14.89
CA VAL A 101 7.55 -14.98 -13.51
C VAL A 101 8.70 -15.65 -12.76
N ILE A 102 8.88 -15.25 -11.51
CA ILE A 102 9.91 -15.78 -10.61
C ILE A 102 9.28 -16.82 -9.65
N VAL A 103 7.95 -16.96 -9.66
CA VAL A 103 7.23 -18.05 -8.98
C VAL A 103 7.34 -19.38 -9.74
N GLY A 104 7.74 -20.42 -9.01
CA GLY A 104 7.84 -21.79 -9.52
C GLY A 104 9.28 -22.29 -9.65
N SER A 105 9.68 -23.12 -8.69
CA SER A 105 10.95 -23.88 -8.63
C SER A 105 12.24 -23.04 -8.65
N ARG A 106 13.38 -23.66 -8.31
CA ARG A 106 14.73 -23.05 -8.42
C ARG A 106 15.19 -22.94 -9.89
N ALA A 107 14.28 -23.12 -10.84
CA ALA A 107 14.53 -23.04 -12.27
C ALA A 107 14.61 -21.57 -12.72
N PRO A 108 15.17 -21.31 -13.91
CA PRO A 108 15.15 -19.98 -14.50
C PRO A 108 13.73 -19.44 -14.59
N ALA A 109 13.60 -18.12 -14.48
CA ALA A 109 12.32 -17.46 -14.60
C ALA A 109 11.70 -17.77 -15.98
N ARG A 110 10.42 -18.11 -15.99
CA ARG A 110 9.67 -18.57 -17.19
C ARG A 110 8.53 -17.62 -17.51
N ALA A 111 7.98 -17.66 -18.72
CA ALA A 111 6.81 -16.84 -19.01
C ALA A 111 5.58 -17.37 -18.26
N ALA A 112 4.69 -16.47 -17.80
CA ALA A 112 3.47 -16.87 -17.10
C ALA A 112 2.62 -17.86 -17.92
N ILE A 113 2.59 -17.71 -19.24
CA ILE A 113 1.84 -18.58 -20.17
C ILE A 113 2.40 -20.01 -20.30
N GLU A 114 3.68 -20.20 -19.96
CA GLU A 114 4.34 -21.50 -19.95
C GLU A 114 4.12 -22.24 -18.62
N SER A 115 3.49 -21.59 -17.64
CA SER A 115 3.18 -22.19 -16.36
C SER A 115 1.95 -23.09 -16.44
N THR A 116 2.09 -24.33 -15.98
CA THR A 116 0.96 -25.28 -15.83
C THR A 116 -0.05 -24.87 -14.76
N SER A 117 0.35 -23.99 -13.84
CA SER A 117 -0.49 -23.47 -12.77
C SER A 117 -0.79 -21.98 -13.00
N PRO A 118 -2.02 -21.51 -12.71
CA PRO A 118 -2.42 -20.14 -12.95
C PRO A 118 -1.67 -19.16 -12.04
N ILE A 119 -0.94 -18.23 -12.65
CA ILE A 119 -0.21 -17.16 -11.98
C ILE A 119 -0.80 -15.84 -12.43
N ASP A 120 -1.26 -15.04 -11.47
CA ASP A 120 -1.66 -13.66 -11.74
C ASP A 120 -0.44 -12.76 -11.55
N VAL A 121 -0.16 -11.92 -12.53
CA VAL A 121 0.93 -10.95 -12.45
C VAL A 121 0.33 -9.55 -12.42
N ILE A 122 0.64 -8.84 -11.36
CA ILE A 122 0.03 -7.56 -10.99
C ILE A 122 1.13 -6.52 -11.03
N ASP A 123 1.08 -5.60 -11.98
CA ASP A 123 2.00 -4.47 -12.02
C ASP A 123 1.61 -3.44 -10.94
N VAL A 124 2.46 -3.28 -9.93
CA VAL A 124 2.16 -2.39 -8.80
C VAL A 124 2.47 -0.93 -9.17
N THR A 125 3.39 -0.69 -10.10
CA THR A 125 3.79 0.67 -10.49
C THR A 125 2.63 1.40 -11.19
N GLU A 126 1.88 0.68 -12.01
CA GLU A 126 0.67 1.20 -12.65
C GLU A 126 -0.44 1.46 -11.63
N LEU A 127 -0.64 0.54 -10.67
CA LEU A 127 -1.72 0.63 -9.68
C LEU A 127 -1.50 1.73 -8.64
N VAL A 128 -0.26 1.99 -8.25
CA VAL A 128 0.08 3.11 -7.36
C VAL A 128 -0.15 4.46 -8.07
N SER A 129 0.07 4.50 -9.39
CA SER A 129 -0.12 5.72 -10.20
C SER A 129 -1.59 6.00 -10.52
N ASN A 130 -2.40 4.95 -10.71
CA ASN A 130 -3.78 5.06 -11.19
C ASN A 130 -4.86 4.81 -10.11
N GLY A 131 -4.48 4.25 -8.95
CA GLY A 131 -5.40 3.82 -7.91
C GLY A 131 -5.41 4.75 -6.69
N PRO A 132 -6.57 4.92 -6.00
CA PRO A 132 -6.64 5.65 -4.74
C PRO A 132 -6.14 4.84 -3.53
N GLN A 133 -5.60 3.63 -3.75
CA GLN A 133 -5.22 2.73 -2.68
C GLN A 133 -3.80 3.05 -2.18
N VAL A 134 -3.65 3.23 -0.87
CA VAL A 134 -2.37 3.61 -0.24
C VAL A 134 -1.62 2.41 0.35
N ASN A 135 -2.28 1.25 0.45
CA ASN A 135 -1.74 0.05 1.07
C ASN A 135 -1.74 -1.16 0.12
N LEU A 136 -0.69 -1.98 0.21
CA LEU A 136 -0.50 -3.17 -0.60
C LEU A 136 -1.64 -4.19 -0.47
N ASN A 137 -2.12 -4.40 0.75
CA ASN A 137 -3.27 -5.27 1.00
C ASN A 137 -4.53 -4.78 0.28
N GLN A 138 -4.75 -3.47 0.19
CA GLN A 138 -5.91 -2.91 -0.51
C GLN A 138 -5.78 -3.04 -2.02
N ILE A 139 -4.57 -2.81 -2.56
CA ILE A 139 -4.25 -3.03 -3.97
C ILE A 139 -4.57 -4.48 -4.34
N LEU A 140 -4.07 -5.45 -3.55
CA LEU A 140 -4.29 -6.87 -3.79
C LEU A 140 -5.76 -7.30 -3.66
N ASN A 141 -6.50 -6.78 -2.68
CA ASN A 141 -7.95 -7.03 -2.58
C ASN A 141 -8.71 -6.52 -3.81
N TYR A 142 -8.23 -5.45 -4.45
CA TYR A 142 -8.89 -4.89 -5.63
C TYR A 142 -8.61 -5.69 -6.90
N VAL A 143 -7.38 -6.18 -7.08
CA VAL A 143 -6.93 -6.78 -8.35
C VAL A 143 -6.89 -8.31 -8.35
N ALA A 144 -6.82 -8.96 -7.19
CA ALA A 144 -6.70 -10.42 -7.09
C ALA A 144 -7.95 -11.02 -6.42
N PRO A 145 -8.89 -11.62 -7.18
CA PRO A 145 -10.16 -12.12 -6.63
C PRO A 145 -10.01 -13.21 -5.56
N SER A 146 -8.92 -13.97 -5.60
CA SER A 146 -8.63 -15.02 -4.61
C SER A 146 -8.01 -14.45 -3.34
N PHE A 147 -7.51 -13.21 -3.38
CA PHE A 147 -6.87 -12.55 -2.25
C PHE A 147 -7.92 -11.89 -1.36
N THR A 148 -7.79 -12.14 -0.06
CA THR A 148 -8.57 -11.43 0.95
C THR A 148 -7.64 -10.93 2.05
N SER A 149 -7.79 -9.66 2.41
CA SER A 149 -7.16 -9.09 3.59
C SER A 149 -8.10 -8.06 4.18
N ASN A 150 -8.59 -8.33 5.39
CA ASN A 150 -9.55 -7.45 6.06
C ASN A 150 -8.86 -6.76 7.21
N THR A 151 -8.90 -5.42 7.20
CA THR A 151 -8.46 -4.62 8.33
C THR A 151 -9.32 -4.93 9.54
N GLN A 152 -8.71 -5.37 10.63
CA GLN A 152 -9.40 -5.60 11.89
C GLN A 152 -9.53 -4.29 12.67
N THR A 153 -10.57 -4.19 13.48
CA THR A 153 -10.78 -3.11 14.44
C THR A 153 -11.24 -3.70 15.76
N ILE A 154 -10.84 -3.12 16.88
CA ILE A 154 -11.25 -3.58 18.22
C ILE A 154 -10.75 -5.01 18.48
N SER A 155 -9.58 -5.34 17.93
CA SER A 155 -9.00 -6.68 18.04
C SER A 155 -7.60 -6.67 18.64
N ASP A 156 -7.34 -5.70 19.53
CA ASP A 156 -6.09 -5.51 20.26
C ASP A 156 -4.88 -5.51 19.30
N GLY A 157 -3.77 -6.16 19.63
CA GLY A 157 -2.60 -6.29 18.76
C GLY A 157 -2.90 -6.85 17.38
N THR A 158 -4.00 -7.59 17.18
CA THR A 158 -4.37 -8.12 15.85
C THR A 158 -4.73 -7.01 14.86
N ASP A 159 -5.13 -5.82 15.34
CA ASP A 159 -5.37 -4.65 14.48
C ASP A 159 -4.07 -4.12 13.83
N HIS A 160 -2.90 -4.52 14.33
CA HIS A 160 -1.61 -4.09 13.78
C HIS A 160 -1.27 -4.76 12.45
N ILE A 161 -1.80 -5.96 12.21
CA ILE A 161 -1.48 -6.80 11.05
C ILE A 161 -2.75 -7.02 10.25
N ASP A 162 -2.68 -6.76 8.95
CA ASP A 162 -3.75 -7.08 8.01
C ASP A 162 -3.40 -8.42 7.33
N PRO A 163 -3.89 -9.56 7.82
CA PRO A 163 -3.44 -10.86 7.34
C PRO A 163 -3.84 -11.09 5.89
N ALA A 164 -2.87 -11.44 5.06
CA ALA A 164 -3.09 -11.90 3.70
C ALA A 164 -3.62 -13.34 3.70
N SER A 165 -4.72 -13.57 3.01
CA SER A 165 -5.28 -14.91 2.76
C SER A 165 -5.51 -15.12 1.27
N LEU A 166 -5.39 -16.37 0.85
CA LEU A 166 -5.84 -16.83 -0.46
C LEU A 166 -6.98 -17.83 -0.25
N ARG A 167 -8.09 -17.64 -0.97
CA ARG A 167 -9.24 -18.58 -0.99
C ARG A 167 -9.91 -18.78 0.37
N GLY A 168 -9.76 -17.83 1.29
CA GLY A 168 -10.31 -17.91 2.65
C GLY A 168 -9.59 -18.90 3.57
N LEU A 169 -8.42 -19.40 3.17
CA LEU A 169 -7.57 -20.27 3.98
C LEU A 169 -6.74 -19.46 4.99
N GLY A 170 -6.17 -20.15 5.97
CA GLY A 170 -5.40 -19.53 7.05
C GLY A 170 -4.25 -18.65 6.52
N PRO A 171 -3.96 -17.49 7.14
CA PRO A 171 -2.81 -16.65 6.76
C PRO A 171 -1.45 -17.36 6.86
N ASP A 172 -1.34 -18.40 7.68
CA ASP A 172 -0.18 -19.29 7.81
C ASP A 172 -0.06 -20.31 6.67
N GLN A 173 -1.07 -20.41 5.81
CA GLN A 173 -1.12 -21.31 4.65
C GLN A 173 -0.81 -20.60 3.33
N VAL A 174 -0.52 -19.28 3.40
CA VAL A 174 -0.08 -18.46 2.26
C VAL A 174 1.40 -18.18 2.39
N LEU A 175 2.19 -18.65 1.45
CA LEU A 175 3.62 -18.37 1.45
C LEU A 175 3.91 -17.03 0.80
N VAL A 176 4.54 -16.12 1.54
CA VAL A 176 5.02 -14.85 0.99
C VAL A 176 6.51 -14.94 0.64
N LEU A 177 6.84 -14.56 -0.59
CA LEU A 177 8.19 -14.47 -1.11
C LEU A 177 8.52 -13.02 -1.46
N ILE A 178 9.81 -12.67 -1.38
CA ILE A 178 10.38 -11.43 -1.91
C ILE A 178 11.49 -11.83 -2.87
N ASN A 179 11.33 -11.53 -4.16
CA ASN A 179 12.21 -11.98 -5.23
C ASN A 179 12.49 -13.50 -5.15
N GLY A 180 11.44 -14.30 -4.91
CA GLY A 180 11.53 -15.75 -4.80
C GLY A 180 12.13 -16.28 -3.48
N LYS A 181 12.54 -15.41 -2.54
CA LYS A 181 13.06 -15.79 -1.21
C LYS A 181 11.99 -15.66 -0.14
N ARG A 182 11.92 -16.61 0.81
CA ARG A 182 10.89 -16.62 1.86
C ARG A 182 10.95 -15.39 2.76
N ARG A 183 9.79 -14.79 3.03
CA ARG A 183 9.62 -13.74 4.02
C ARG A 183 9.25 -14.36 5.37
N HIS A 184 9.79 -13.81 6.46
CA HIS A 184 9.42 -14.24 7.81
C HIS A 184 7.98 -13.82 8.14
N ASN A 185 7.32 -14.54 9.04
CA ASN A 185 6.01 -14.17 9.58
C ASN A 185 6.15 -13.14 10.72
N SER A 186 5.02 -12.60 11.19
CA SER A 186 5.00 -11.79 12.40
C SER A 186 5.19 -12.65 13.66
N SER A 187 5.68 -12.01 14.73
CA SER A 187 5.74 -12.59 16.08
C SER A 187 4.39 -12.57 16.80
N LEU A 188 3.39 -11.86 16.28
CA LEU A 188 2.06 -11.79 16.87
C LEU A 188 1.23 -13.02 16.46
N VAL A 189 0.91 -13.86 17.45
CA VAL A 189 -0.07 -14.94 17.29
C VAL A 189 -1.47 -14.37 17.44
N ASN A 190 -2.32 -14.57 16.42
CA ASN A 190 -3.70 -14.12 16.51
C ASN A 190 -4.50 -15.03 17.46
N VAL A 191 -4.81 -14.54 18.67
CA VAL A 191 -5.64 -15.26 19.66
C VAL A 191 -7.08 -14.76 19.72
N ASN A 192 -7.34 -13.62 19.07
CA ASN A 192 -8.61 -12.92 19.09
C ASN A 192 -9.66 -13.60 18.19
N GLY A 193 -10.93 -13.24 18.36
CA GLY A 193 -12.07 -13.78 17.60
C GLY A 193 -12.13 -13.34 16.13
N THR A 194 -11.00 -12.92 15.56
CA THR A 194 -10.90 -12.43 14.18
C THR A 194 -10.45 -13.52 13.21
N PHE A 195 -10.49 -13.19 11.92
CA PHE A 195 -10.03 -14.09 10.87
C PHE A 195 -8.57 -14.53 11.09
N GLY A 196 -8.28 -15.82 10.87
CA GLY A 196 -6.94 -16.37 11.09
C GLY A 196 -6.60 -16.61 12.57
N ARG A 197 -7.59 -16.75 13.45
CA ARG A 197 -7.35 -17.15 14.85
C ARG A 197 -6.55 -18.47 14.92
N GLY A 198 -5.50 -18.47 15.75
CA GLY A 198 -4.57 -19.58 15.90
C GLY A 198 -3.45 -19.63 14.86
N SER A 199 -3.39 -18.64 13.96
CA SER A 199 -2.37 -18.54 12.91
C SER A 199 -1.45 -17.33 13.11
N VAL A 200 -0.36 -17.33 12.35
CA VAL A 200 0.59 -16.21 12.24
C VAL A 200 0.72 -15.86 10.76
N GLY A 201 0.43 -14.60 10.42
CA GLY A 201 0.52 -14.09 9.05
C GLY A 201 1.86 -13.39 8.77
N THR A 202 2.11 -13.12 7.50
CA THR A 202 3.16 -12.18 7.08
C THR A 202 2.57 -10.78 6.99
N ASP A 203 3.22 -9.80 7.61
CA ASP A 203 2.81 -8.40 7.47
C ASP A 203 3.33 -7.81 6.15
N LEU A 204 2.40 -7.63 5.21
CA LEU A 204 2.66 -7.01 3.92
C LEU A 204 2.81 -5.49 4.00
N ASN A 205 2.27 -4.85 5.05
CA ASN A 205 2.30 -3.40 5.21
C ASN A 205 3.73 -2.88 5.48
N ALA A 206 4.62 -3.75 5.96
CA ALA A 206 6.03 -3.46 6.19
C ALA A 206 6.83 -3.19 4.90
N ILE A 207 6.29 -3.52 3.72
CA ILE A 207 6.94 -3.32 2.42
C ILE A 207 6.23 -2.17 1.71
N PRO A 208 6.91 -1.03 1.46
CA PRO A 208 6.31 0.08 0.71
C PRO A 208 5.91 -0.35 -0.69
N ALA A 209 4.73 0.07 -1.17
CA ALA A 209 4.28 -0.24 -2.53
C ALA A 209 5.25 0.31 -3.59
N ALA A 210 5.87 1.48 -3.35
CA ALA A 210 6.88 2.06 -4.23
C ALA A 210 8.18 1.25 -4.34
N ALA A 211 8.44 0.31 -3.41
CA ALA A 211 9.58 -0.61 -3.49
C ALA A 211 9.28 -1.81 -4.41
N ILE A 212 8.04 -1.97 -4.87
CA ILE A 212 7.54 -3.14 -5.58
C ILE A 212 7.35 -2.79 -7.04
N LYS A 213 7.93 -3.62 -7.91
CA LYS A 213 7.69 -3.55 -9.36
C LYS A 213 6.40 -4.27 -9.71
N ARG A 214 6.27 -5.51 -9.25
CA ARG A 214 5.08 -6.34 -9.51
C ARG A 214 4.87 -7.37 -8.39
N ILE A 215 3.67 -7.92 -8.34
CA ILE A 215 3.33 -9.06 -7.49
C ILE A 215 2.88 -10.22 -8.36
N GLU A 216 3.35 -11.41 -8.05
CA GLU A 216 2.98 -12.65 -8.71
C GLU A 216 2.20 -13.50 -7.70
N VAL A 217 0.94 -13.81 -8.00
CA VAL A 217 0.06 -14.61 -7.14
C VAL A 217 -0.18 -15.97 -7.81
N LEU A 218 0.42 -17.00 -7.24
CA LEU A 218 0.12 -18.39 -7.58
C LEU A 218 -1.08 -18.83 -6.73
N ARG A 219 -2.24 -18.95 -7.38
CA ARG A 219 -3.55 -19.22 -6.75
C ARG A 219 -3.80 -20.70 -6.43
N ASP A 220 -2.95 -21.56 -6.99
CA ASP A 220 -3.02 -22.98 -6.78
C ASP A 220 -2.15 -23.40 -5.59
N GLY A 221 -2.49 -24.52 -4.96
CA GLY A 221 -1.70 -25.07 -3.88
C GLY A 221 -0.30 -25.43 -4.40
N ALA A 222 0.73 -24.81 -3.82
CA ALA A 222 2.11 -24.97 -4.26
C ALA A 222 2.96 -25.79 -3.28
N ALA A 223 2.30 -26.53 -2.38
CA ALA A 223 2.95 -27.27 -1.30
C ALA A 223 3.97 -28.31 -1.78
N ALA A 224 3.78 -28.86 -2.98
CA ALA A 224 4.76 -29.78 -3.58
C ALA A 224 6.13 -29.11 -3.84
N GLN A 225 6.14 -27.81 -4.15
CA GLN A 225 7.35 -27.05 -4.43
C GLN A 225 7.85 -26.26 -3.21
N TYR A 226 6.91 -25.79 -2.40
CA TYR A 226 7.17 -24.81 -1.34
C TYR A 226 6.80 -25.31 0.06
N GLY A 227 6.39 -26.58 0.24
CA GLY A 227 6.06 -27.14 1.55
C GLY A 227 4.73 -26.65 2.14
N SER A 228 4.49 -26.98 3.41
CA SER A 228 3.20 -26.78 4.11
C SER A 228 2.70 -25.35 4.14
N ASP A 229 3.59 -24.36 4.02
CA ASP A 229 3.21 -22.95 4.11
C ASP A 229 2.54 -22.43 2.83
N ALA A 230 2.53 -23.22 1.75
CA ALA A 230 1.98 -22.84 0.45
C ALA A 230 0.75 -23.68 0.06
N ILE A 231 -0.05 -24.11 1.05
CA ILE A 231 -1.29 -24.87 0.81
C ILE A 231 -2.32 -23.99 0.08
N ALA A 232 -2.45 -22.73 0.50
CA ALA A 232 -3.39 -21.78 -0.10
C ALA A 232 -2.85 -21.11 -1.37
N GLY A 233 -1.53 -21.10 -1.54
CA GLY A 233 -0.84 -20.52 -2.68
C GLY A 233 0.42 -19.77 -2.28
N VAL A 234 0.96 -19.00 -3.23
CA VAL A 234 2.18 -18.20 -3.06
C VAL A 234 1.93 -16.78 -3.53
N ILE A 235 2.38 -15.81 -2.74
CA ILE A 235 2.46 -14.39 -3.13
C ILE A 235 3.94 -14.05 -3.22
N ASN A 236 4.43 -13.76 -4.42
CA ASN A 236 5.80 -13.32 -4.64
C ASN A 236 5.85 -11.84 -4.98
N ILE A 237 6.53 -11.08 -4.13
CA ILE A 237 6.73 -9.66 -4.30
C ILE A 237 8.05 -9.46 -5.06
N VAL A 238 7.97 -8.90 -6.25
CA VAL A 238 9.14 -8.57 -7.05
C VAL A 238 9.49 -7.11 -6.84
N LEU A 239 10.67 -6.86 -6.27
CA LEU A 239 11.11 -5.51 -5.91
C LEU A 239 11.58 -4.72 -7.13
N ASN A 240 11.54 -3.39 -7.00
CA ASN A 240 12.06 -2.48 -8.00
C ASN A 240 13.59 -2.56 -8.06
N THR A 241 14.13 -2.59 -9.28
CA THR A 241 15.56 -2.70 -9.58
C THR A 241 16.05 -1.59 -10.51
N SER A 242 15.19 -0.61 -10.83
CA SER A 242 15.59 0.56 -11.62
C SER A 242 16.74 1.30 -10.95
N VAL A 243 17.70 1.75 -11.76
CA VAL A 243 18.87 2.53 -11.33
C VAL A 243 18.91 3.86 -12.07
N ASN A 244 19.40 4.91 -11.41
CA ASN A 244 19.43 6.29 -11.93
C ASN A 244 18.05 6.84 -12.32
N GLU A 245 16.99 6.28 -11.75
CA GLU A 245 15.59 6.69 -11.96
C GLU A 245 14.98 7.04 -10.60
N LEU A 246 14.44 8.26 -10.49
CA LEU A 246 13.67 8.68 -9.32
C LEU A 246 12.19 8.44 -9.61
N ASN A 247 11.60 7.48 -8.89
CA ASN A 247 10.17 7.28 -8.88
C ASN A 247 9.61 7.99 -7.65
N PHE A 248 8.75 8.98 -7.85
CA PHE A 248 8.14 9.75 -6.77
C PHE A 248 6.62 9.71 -6.92
N ASN A 249 5.93 9.34 -5.84
CA ASN A 249 4.48 9.19 -5.84
C ASN A 249 3.87 9.95 -4.67
N ILE A 250 2.74 10.60 -4.93
CA ILE A 250 1.87 11.18 -3.91
C ILE A 250 0.46 10.64 -4.17
N THR A 251 -0.10 9.94 -3.21
CA THR A 251 -1.46 9.42 -3.26
C THR A 251 -2.26 10.04 -2.14
N SER A 252 -3.50 10.45 -2.42
CA SER A 252 -4.44 10.90 -1.40
C SER A 252 -5.81 10.27 -1.63
N ALA A 253 -6.47 9.87 -0.56
CA ALA A 253 -7.81 9.31 -0.61
C ALA A 253 -8.63 9.75 0.61
N ALA A 254 -9.94 9.52 0.56
CA ALA A 254 -10.85 9.76 1.68
C ALA A 254 -12.08 8.85 1.53
N ASN A 255 -12.79 8.61 2.64
CA ASN A 255 -13.99 7.78 2.64
C ASN A 255 -15.23 8.64 2.43
N PHE A 256 -16.02 8.31 1.42
CA PHE A 256 -17.33 8.92 1.18
C PHE A 256 -18.41 7.97 1.67
N SER A 257 -19.11 8.34 2.74
CA SER A 257 -20.09 7.44 3.35
C SER A 257 -21.23 8.20 4.01
N LYS A 258 -22.44 7.64 3.92
CA LYS A 258 -23.59 8.10 4.73
C LYS A 258 -23.39 7.87 6.23
N ASN A 259 -22.49 6.94 6.59
CA ASN A 259 -22.15 6.62 7.97
C ASN A 259 -20.93 7.40 8.47
N ALA A 260 -20.39 8.32 7.67
CA ALA A 260 -19.29 9.20 8.09
C ALA A 260 -19.77 10.24 9.11
N ASN A 261 -18.84 10.84 9.85
CA ASN A 261 -19.09 11.96 10.77
C ASN A 261 -20.28 11.70 11.70
N ASP A 262 -20.19 10.68 12.55
CA ASP A 262 -21.26 10.26 13.48
C ASP A 262 -22.61 9.99 12.78
N GLN A 263 -22.54 9.37 11.60
CA GLN A 263 -23.69 9.04 10.74
C GLN A 263 -24.45 10.26 10.19
N THR A 264 -23.83 11.44 10.19
CA THR A 264 -24.37 12.62 9.49
C THR A 264 -24.02 12.65 8.00
N GLY A 265 -23.09 11.78 7.59
CA GLY A 265 -22.65 11.61 6.21
C GLY A 265 -21.50 12.53 5.82
N GLY A 266 -21.12 12.47 4.55
CA GLY A 266 -20.03 13.27 4.00
C GLY A 266 -18.74 12.48 3.84
N VAL A 267 -17.63 13.09 4.24
CA VAL A 267 -16.27 12.61 4.02
C VAL A 267 -15.51 12.52 5.33
N ASP A 268 -14.76 11.43 5.54
CA ASP A 268 -13.84 11.26 6.67
C ASP A 268 -12.68 10.30 6.36
N GLY A 269 -11.78 10.12 7.34
CA GLY A 269 -10.66 9.18 7.25
C GLY A 269 -9.73 9.50 6.08
N GLY A 270 -9.41 10.79 5.90
CA GLY A 270 -8.51 11.23 4.85
C GLY A 270 -7.14 10.56 4.98
N THR A 271 -6.57 10.14 3.86
CA THR A 271 -5.24 9.54 3.76
C THR A 271 -4.36 10.33 2.81
N VAL A 272 -3.08 10.39 3.14
CA VAL A 272 -2.01 10.89 2.28
C VAL A 272 -0.84 9.94 2.39
N ASN A 273 -0.30 9.51 1.26
CA ASN A 273 0.95 8.76 1.18
C ASN A 273 1.91 9.51 0.26
N VAL A 274 3.16 9.65 0.71
CA VAL A 274 4.26 10.21 -0.07
C VAL A 274 5.37 9.18 -0.09
N SER A 275 5.78 8.76 -1.27
CA SER A 275 6.83 7.76 -1.42
C SER A 275 7.82 8.13 -2.52
N ALA A 276 9.05 7.69 -2.33
CA ALA A 276 10.15 7.90 -3.26
C ALA A 276 10.99 6.62 -3.35
N ASN A 277 11.36 6.23 -4.57
CA ASN A 277 12.26 5.13 -4.85
C ASN A 277 13.40 5.64 -5.75
N TYR A 278 14.63 5.29 -5.40
CA TYR A 278 15.81 5.62 -6.20
C TYR A 278 16.86 4.52 -6.09
N GLY A 279 17.35 4.05 -7.24
CA GLY A 279 18.42 3.06 -7.32
C GLY A 279 19.75 3.63 -7.78
N LEU A 280 20.84 3.10 -7.23
CA LEU A 280 22.21 3.35 -7.63
C LEU A 280 22.79 2.10 -8.27
N PRO A 281 23.49 2.21 -9.41
CA PRO A 281 24.25 1.10 -9.96
C PRO A 281 25.42 0.76 -9.03
N LEU A 282 25.75 -0.52 -8.94
CA LEU A 282 26.83 -1.02 -8.10
C LEU A 282 27.69 -2.04 -8.86
N GLY A 283 28.97 -1.73 -8.97
CA GLY A 283 29.93 -2.55 -9.71
C GLY A 283 29.73 -2.45 -11.23
N GLU A 284 30.63 -3.08 -11.97
CA GLU A 284 30.65 -3.04 -13.44
C GLU A 284 29.78 -4.14 -14.07
N LYS A 285 29.35 -5.12 -13.26
CA LYS A 285 28.58 -6.30 -13.70
C LYS A 285 27.06 -6.15 -13.56
N GLY A 286 26.56 -4.92 -13.50
CA GLY A 286 25.11 -4.65 -13.42
C GLY A 286 24.48 -4.91 -12.06
N GLY A 287 25.26 -4.82 -10.97
CA GLY A 287 24.68 -4.81 -9.62
C GLY A 287 23.95 -3.50 -9.33
N PHE A 288 23.17 -3.49 -8.26
CA PHE A 288 22.42 -2.32 -7.81
C PHE A 288 22.21 -2.31 -6.30
N ILE A 289 22.00 -1.11 -5.78
CA ILE A 289 21.36 -0.89 -4.49
C ILE A 289 20.21 0.09 -4.69
N ASN A 290 19.03 -0.26 -4.19
CA ASN A 290 17.84 0.55 -4.35
C ASN A 290 17.28 0.91 -2.97
N PHE A 291 16.82 2.15 -2.86
CA PHE A 291 16.32 2.76 -1.65
C PHE A 291 14.89 3.23 -1.89
N THR A 292 14.00 2.89 -0.96
CA THR A 292 12.62 3.36 -0.94
C THR A 292 12.32 4.02 0.39
N GLY A 293 11.83 5.25 0.35
CA GLY A 293 11.25 5.94 1.49
C GLY A 293 9.75 6.11 1.29
N ASP A 294 8.99 6.00 2.36
CA ASP A 294 7.55 6.12 2.36
C ASP A 294 7.07 6.73 3.68
N PHE A 295 6.13 7.67 3.57
CA PHE A 295 5.44 8.29 4.68
C PHE A 295 3.94 8.26 4.43
N ASP A 296 3.18 7.71 5.37
CA ASP A 296 1.73 7.66 5.33
C ASP A 296 1.11 8.40 6.52
N TYR A 297 0.04 9.12 6.23
CA TYR A 297 -0.82 9.75 7.21
C TYR A 297 -2.27 9.34 6.94
N ARG A 298 -2.99 9.01 8.00
CA ARG A 298 -4.43 8.74 7.97
C ARG A 298 -5.09 9.41 9.15
N GLU A 299 -6.21 10.08 8.90
CA GLU A 299 -7.08 10.60 9.97
C GLU A 299 -7.88 9.46 10.61
N ASP A 300 -8.22 9.61 11.89
CA ASP A 300 -9.15 8.68 12.52
C ASP A 300 -10.54 8.82 11.91
N TYR A 301 -11.33 7.75 12.02
CA TYR A 301 -12.74 7.80 11.69
C TYR A 301 -13.51 6.81 12.56
N SER A 302 -14.79 7.12 12.79
CA SER A 302 -15.73 6.26 13.51
C SER A 302 -16.95 5.98 12.64
N ARG A 303 -17.61 4.85 12.92
CA ARG A 303 -18.84 4.41 12.26
C ARG A 303 -20.00 4.29 13.27
N MET A 304 -19.76 4.66 14.53
CA MET A 304 -20.79 4.70 15.57
C MET A 304 -21.39 6.08 15.68
N LYS A 305 -22.67 6.11 16.03
CA LYS A 305 -23.36 7.30 16.52
C LYS A 305 -23.32 7.29 18.04
N GLU A 306 -23.57 8.45 18.63
CA GLU A 306 -23.80 8.58 20.06
C GLU A 306 -24.94 7.68 20.57
N TRP A 307 -24.70 7.06 21.73
CA TRP A 307 -25.70 6.21 22.38
C TRP A 307 -26.84 7.06 22.97
N GLU A 308 -28.05 6.83 22.48
CA GLU A 308 -29.25 7.57 22.90
C GLU A 308 -29.99 6.91 24.08
N GLY A 309 -29.65 5.68 24.45
CA GLY A 309 -30.27 4.96 25.56
C GLY A 309 -29.74 5.36 26.94
N ASP A 310 -30.15 4.62 27.96
CA ASP A 310 -29.74 4.86 29.34
C ASP A 310 -28.25 4.53 29.51
N VAL A 311 -27.49 5.45 30.12
CA VAL A 311 -26.08 5.29 30.51
C VAL A 311 -25.97 5.16 32.02
N PHE A 312 -26.72 5.99 32.75
CA PHE A 312 -26.79 5.98 34.20
C PHE A 312 -28.21 5.80 34.68
N ASN A 313 -28.35 5.14 35.81
CA ASN A 313 -29.59 5.06 36.56
C ASN A 313 -29.44 5.70 37.94
N LEU A 314 -30.51 5.71 38.73
CA LEU A 314 -30.50 6.26 40.08
C LEU A 314 -29.49 5.58 41.02
N TYR A 315 -29.16 4.30 40.80
CA TYR A 315 -28.09 3.63 41.58
C TYR A 315 -26.74 4.32 41.38
N ASN A 316 -26.41 4.78 40.16
CA ASN A 316 -25.16 5.50 39.92
C ASN A 316 -25.09 6.84 40.66
N THR A 317 -26.24 7.46 40.94
CA THR A 317 -26.30 8.64 41.82
C THR A 317 -25.95 8.27 43.25
N VAL A 318 -26.46 7.14 43.77
CA VAL A 318 -26.10 6.61 45.09
C VAL A 318 -24.58 6.35 45.16
N GLU A 319 -24.00 5.74 44.13
CA GLU A 319 -22.55 5.52 44.01
C GLU A 319 -21.75 6.81 44.06
N ARG A 320 -22.21 7.88 43.40
CA ARG A 320 -21.52 9.17 43.43
C ARG A 320 -21.50 9.78 44.83
N PHE A 321 -22.63 9.75 45.54
CA PHE A 321 -22.71 10.27 46.91
C PHE A 321 -21.85 9.45 47.88
N ALA A 322 -21.84 8.12 47.75
CA ALA A 322 -20.94 7.27 48.51
C ALA A 322 -19.46 7.60 48.24
N GLN A 323 -19.09 7.79 46.97
CA GLN A 323 -17.72 8.14 46.57
C GLN A 323 -17.28 9.50 47.12
N MET A 324 -18.19 10.48 47.24
CA MET A 324 -17.88 11.78 47.85
C MET A 324 -17.44 11.65 49.31
N ASP A 325 -17.96 10.64 50.02
CA ASP A 325 -17.57 10.31 51.40
C ASP A 325 -16.40 9.30 51.46
N GLY A 326 -15.78 8.99 50.32
CA GLY A 326 -14.67 8.04 50.22
C GLY A 326 -15.09 6.57 50.34
N TYR A 327 -16.40 6.29 50.20
CA TYR A 327 -16.97 4.96 50.34
C TYR A 327 -17.19 4.28 48.98
N ASN A 328 -16.86 3.00 48.88
CA ASN A 328 -17.05 2.20 47.66
C ASN A 328 -18.13 1.13 47.87
N LEU A 329 -19.31 1.37 47.31
CA LEU A 329 -20.45 0.46 47.37
C LEU A 329 -20.21 -0.89 46.67
N ALA A 330 -19.19 -1.03 45.83
CA ALA A 330 -18.83 -2.31 45.21
C ALA A 330 -18.14 -3.30 46.18
N ASN A 331 -17.67 -2.83 47.34
CA ASN A 331 -17.03 -3.66 48.37
C ASN A 331 -18.04 -4.42 49.26
N LEU A 332 -19.34 -4.17 49.07
CA LEU A 332 -20.43 -4.72 49.85
C LEU A 332 -21.14 -5.83 49.06
N LEU A 333 -20.59 -7.03 49.19
CA LEU A 333 -21.20 -8.28 48.72
C LEU A 333 -22.17 -8.87 49.76
N ASP A 334 -22.55 -8.10 50.77
CA ASP A 334 -23.44 -8.50 51.86
C ASP A 334 -24.92 -8.21 51.55
N GLU A 335 -25.79 -9.02 52.16
CA GLU A 335 -27.24 -8.96 51.98
C GLU A 335 -27.86 -7.66 52.54
N ASN A 336 -27.08 -6.88 53.30
CA ASN A 336 -27.53 -5.71 54.04
C ASN A 336 -27.41 -4.45 53.17
N VAL A 337 -28.52 -4.05 52.56
CA VAL A 337 -28.60 -2.85 51.70
C VAL A 337 -28.61 -1.51 52.48
N ASP A 338 -28.19 -1.52 53.75
CA ASP A 338 -28.26 -0.37 54.66
C ASP A 338 -27.42 0.81 54.16
N ASP A 339 -26.22 0.55 53.63
CA ASP A 339 -25.38 1.60 53.07
C ASP A 339 -25.98 2.19 51.79
N VAL A 340 -26.57 1.35 50.94
CA VAL A 340 -27.30 1.79 49.75
C VAL A 340 -28.46 2.69 50.16
N LEU A 341 -29.21 2.34 51.20
CA LEU A 341 -30.28 3.16 51.76
C LEU A 341 -29.77 4.49 52.32
N GLN A 342 -28.66 4.47 53.06
CA GLN A 342 -28.05 5.69 53.61
C GLN A 342 -27.70 6.67 52.48
N TYR A 343 -26.98 6.22 51.46
CA TYR A 343 -26.54 7.10 50.38
C TYR A 343 -27.68 7.44 49.39
N ALA A 344 -28.69 6.57 49.25
CA ALA A 344 -29.92 6.92 48.51
C ALA A 344 -30.67 8.07 49.19
N ASN A 345 -30.80 8.03 50.51
CA ASN A 345 -31.38 9.14 51.26
C ASN A 345 -30.53 10.42 51.18
N ALA A 346 -29.21 10.30 51.24
CA ALA A 346 -28.29 11.43 51.06
C ALA A 346 -28.41 12.06 49.65
N ALA A 347 -28.64 11.23 48.64
CA ALA A 347 -28.92 11.65 47.27
C ALA A 347 -30.34 12.20 47.05
N GLY A 348 -31.20 12.18 48.08
CA GLY A 348 -32.59 12.64 47.99
C GLY A 348 -33.54 11.66 47.27
N ILE A 349 -33.15 10.39 47.15
CA ILE A 349 -33.95 9.34 46.51
C ILE A 349 -34.87 8.71 47.55
N ASN A 350 -36.18 8.69 47.28
CA ASN A 350 -37.15 8.05 48.16
C ASN A 350 -37.16 6.53 47.96
N THR A 351 -36.66 5.78 48.94
CA THR A 351 -36.63 4.31 48.93
C THR A 351 -37.81 3.66 49.65
N GLY A 352 -38.74 4.45 50.21
CA GLY A 352 -39.92 3.95 50.91
C GLY A 352 -39.56 3.03 52.09
N SER A 353 -40.16 1.84 52.11
CA SER A 353 -39.86 0.79 53.11
C SER A 353 -38.98 -0.33 52.55
N ALA A 354 -38.29 -0.10 51.42
CA ALA A 354 -37.42 -1.11 50.83
C ALA A 354 -36.27 -1.44 51.79
N SER A 355 -36.09 -2.71 52.07
CA SER A 355 -35.04 -3.24 52.97
C SER A 355 -34.23 -4.36 52.34
N THR A 356 -34.57 -4.75 51.11
CA THR A 356 -33.90 -5.82 50.37
C THR A 356 -33.44 -5.32 49.02
N ARG A 357 -32.48 -6.04 48.42
CA ARG A 357 -31.98 -5.76 47.06
C ARG A 357 -33.09 -5.85 46.03
N GLU A 358 -33.98 -6.83 46.17
CA GLU A 358 -35.12 -7.07 45.28
C GLU A 358 -36.09 -5.89 45.29
N GLU A 359 -36.35 -5.28 46.45
CA GLU A 359 -37.21 -4.11 46.60
C GLU A 359 -36.55 -2.83 46.10
N LEU A 360 -35.24 -2.66 46.31
CA LEU A 360 -34.50 -1.47 45.86
C LEU A 360 -34.24 -1.45 44.36
N ARG A 361 -34.05 -2.61 43.72
CA ARG A 361 -33.73 -2.70 42.30
C ARG A 361 -34.70 -1.91 41.41
N PRO A 362 -36.04 -2.09 41.47
CA PRO A 362 -36.95 -1.31 40.63
C PRO A 362 -36.99 0.19 40.98
N ILE A 363 -36.61 0.58 42.21
CA ILE A 363 -36.56 1.99 42.63
C ILE A 363 -35.32 2.68 42.05
N LEU A 364 -34.19 1.98 41.98
CA LEU A 364 -32.91 2.53 41.55
C LEU A 364 -32.57 2.27 40.07
N SER A 365 -33.33 1.40 39.39
CA SER A 365 -33.24 1.13 37.96
C SER A 365 -33.66 2.24 36.99
N PRO A 366 -34.56 3.21 37.32
CA PRO A 366 -34.94 4.26 36.39
C PRO A 366 -33.77 5.08 35.89
N ASP A 367 -33.86 5.51 34.62
CA ASP A 367 -32.88 6.36 33.96
C ASP A 367 -32.64 7.65 34.76
N ASN A 368 -31.36 7.98 34.95
CA ASN A 368 -30.92 9.26 35.50
C ASN A 368 -29.73 9.82 34.71
N THR A 369 -29.60 9.43 33.45
CA THR A 369 -28.45 9.74 32.59
C THR A 369 -28.17 11.24 32.51
N ALA A 370 -29.18 12.05 32.19
CA ALA A 370 -28.98 13.49 32.00
C ALA A 370 -28.48 14.20 33.27
N ALA A 371 -29.03 13.84 34.43
CA ALA A 371 -28.65 14.44 35.71
C ALA A 371 -27.23 14.00 36.13
N GLU A 372 -26.90 12.73 35.96
CA GLU A 372 -25.56 12.23 36.31
C GLU A 372 -24.47 12.74 35.36
N LEU A 373 -24.73 12.83 34.05
CA LEU A 373 -23.83 13.47 33.10
C LEU A 373 -23.54 14.92 33.51
N SER A 374 -24.60 15.70 33.79
CA SER A 374 -24.45 17.08 34.25
C SER A 374 -23.71 17.19 35.58
N ALA A 375 -23.98 16.31 36.55
CA ALA A 375 -23.34 16.33 37.86
C ALA A 375 -21.86 15.94 37.80
N ARG A 376 -21.48 15.11 36.83
CA ARG A 376 -20.11 14.62 36.62
C ARG A 376 -19.31 15.47 35.63
N GLY A 377 -19.95 16.41 34.94
CA GLY A 377 -19.32 17.19 33.87
C GLY A 377 -18.92 16.33 32.67
N LEU A 378 -19.74 15.30 32.37
CA LEU A 378 -19.53 14.36 31.27
C LEU A 378 -20.58 14.57 30.19
N GLU A 379 -20.24 14.19 28.97
CA GLU A 379 -21.13 14.16 27.82
C GLU A 379 -21.46 12.71 27.43
N ARG A 380 -22.56 12.48 26.69
CA ARG A 380 -22.91 11.13 26.21
C ARG A 380 -21.80 10.56 25.33
N SER A 381 -21.09 11.41 24.59
CA SER A 381 -19.95 11.08 23.76
C SER A 381 -18.78 10.43 24.50
N ASP A 382 -18.66 10.65 25.82
CA ASP A 382 -17.63 10.03 26.65
C ASP A 382 -17.84 8.52 26.82
N PHE A 383 -19.06 8.03 26.57
CA PHE A 383 -19.46 6.63 26.68
C PHE A 383 -19.60 5.95 25.31
N ASN A 384 -19.30 6.66 24.23
CA ASN A 384 -19.41 6.10 22.89
C ASN A 384 -18.31 5.07 22.64
N MET A 385 -18.72 3.89 22.17
CA MET A 385 -17.79 2.97 21.54
C MET A 385 -17.26 3.61 20.26
N ARG A 386 -15.93 3.71 20.13
CA ARG A 386 -15.29 4.13 18.87
C ARG A 386 -15.04 2.89 18.02
N VAL A 387 -15.92 2.66 17.05
CA VAL A 387 -15.78 1.57 16.07
C VAL A 387 -15.33 2.18 14.75
N GLY A 388 -14.08 1.95 14.39
CA GLY A 388 -13.46 2.50 13.19
C GLY A 388 -11.95 2.32 13.25
N GLN A 389 -11.20 3.14 12.52
CA GLN A 389 -9.75 3.08 12.56
C GLN A 389 -9.17 4.29 13.27
N SER A 390 -8.16 4.03 14.09
CA SER A 390 -7.32 5.08 14.66
C SER A 390 -6.57 5.83 13.56
N ALA A 391 -6.28 7.09 13.85
CA ALA A 391 -5.35 7.89 13.09
C ALA A 391 -4.02 7.14 12.98
N LEU A 392 -3.33 7.36 11.86
CA LEU A 392 -2.08 6.69 11.56
C LEU A 392 -1.03 7.68 11.11
N ARG A 393 0.18 7.51 11.62
CA ARG A 393 1.40 8.07 11.04
C ARG A 393 2.38 6.93 10.86
N GLY A 394 2.68 6.61 9.61
CA GLY A 394 3.63 5.59 9.24
C GLY A 394 4.85 6.18 8.54
N GLY A 395 6.02 5.64 8.86
CA GLY A 395 7.26 5.90 8.16
C GLY A 395 7.94 4.59 7.85
N ARG A 396 8.29 4.37 6.58
CA ARG A 396 8.92 3.14 6.11
C ARG A 396 10.15 3.49 5.29
N PHE A 397 11.21 2.74 5.54
CA PHE A 397 12.41 2.74 4.72
C PHE A 397 12.70 1.30 4.32
N PHE A 398 12.89 1.07 3.03
CA PHE A 398 13.15 -0.25 2.48
C PHE A 398 14.31 -0.20 1.51
N THR A 399 15.15 -1.21 1.53
CA THR A 399 16.29 -1.32 0.63
C THR A 399 16.42 -2.74 0.10
N ASN A 400 16.84 -2.83 -1.15
CA ASN A 400 17.23 -4.07 -1.80
C ASN A 400 18.51 -3.90 -2.58
N PHE A 401 19.26 -4.98 -2.65
CA PHE A 401 20.63 -4.99 -3.11
C PHE A 401 20.88 -6.29 -3.87
N SER A 402 21.50 -6.19 -5.03
CA SER A 402 22.13 -7.34 -5.70
C SER A 402 23.52 -6.94 -6.21
N LEU A 403 24.50 -7.79 -5.95
CA LEU A 403 25.86 -7.67 -6.47
C LEU A 403 26.28 -8.99 -7.12
N PRO A 404 26.30 -9.04 -8.46
CA PRO A 404 26.87 -10.16 -9.20
C PRO A 404 28.38 -10.29 -8.90
N LEU A 405 28.80 -11.47 -8.43
CA LEU A 405 30.18 -11.77 -8.07
C LEU A 405 30.96 -12.34 -9.26
N ASP A 406 30.31 -13.16 -10.08
CA ASP A 406 30.90 -13.81 -11.24
C ASP A 406 29.95 -13.82 -12.45
N GLU A 407 30.47 -14.26 -13.61
CA GLU A 407 29.71 -14.40 -14.86
C GLU A 407 28.88 -15.69 -14.90
N THR A 408 29.05 -16.57 -13.90
CA THR A 408 28.35 -17.86 -13.81
C THR A 408 27.04 -17.78 -13.04
N GLY A 409 26.64 -16.58 -12.59
CA GLY A 409 25.37 -16.31 -11.94
C GLY A 409 25.41 -16.31 -10.41
N THR A 410 26.59 -16.31 -9.79
CA THR A 410 26.69 -16.10 -8.35
C THR A 410 26.41 -14.64 -8.02
N GLU A 411 25.40 -14.38 -7.20
CA GLU A 411 25.06 -13.05 -6.71
C GLU A 411 25.03 -13.00 -5.18
N LEU A 412 25.45 -11.87 -4.63
CA LEU A 412 25.13 -11.48 -3.26
C LEU A 412 23.84 -10.66 -3.29
N TYR A 413 22.77 -11.21 -2.75
CA TYR A 413 21.46 -10.56 -2.70
C TYR A 413 21.02 -10.32 -1.25
N SER A 414 20.46 -9.14 -0.99
CA SER A 414 19.89 -8.79 0.32
C SER A 414 18.74 -7.80 0.17
N PHE A 415 17.82 -7.84 1.12
CA PHE A 415 16.80 -6.81 1.30
C PHE A 415 16.58 -6.58 2.79
N ALA A 416 16.24 -5.35 3.15
CA ALA A 416 15.98 -4.97 4.52
C ALA A 416 14.94 -3.85 4.56
N GLY A 417 14.18 -3.80 5.65
CA GLY A 417 13.18 -2.76 5.87
C GLY A 417 13.16 -2.34 7.33
N LEU A 418 12.90 -1.06 7.57
CA LEU A 418 12.56 -0.49 8.85
C LEU A 418 11.22 0.23 8.70
N SER A 419 10.30 -0.04 9.60
CA SER A 419 9.00 0.63 9.65
C SER A 419 8.70 1.12 11.06
N SER A 420 8.00 2.24 11.13
CA SER A 420 7.39 2.77 12.35
C SER A 420 5.95 3.14 12.04
N ARG A 421 5.04 2.82 12.94
CA ARG A 421 3.61 3.03 12.81
C ARG A 421 3.08 3.49 14.16
N THR A 422 2.53 4.70 14.22
CA THR A 422 1.99 5.32 15.46
C THR A 422 0.57 5.79 15.26
#